data_AF-W9VFF7-F1
#
_entry.id   AF-W9VFF7-F1
#
_cell.length_a   1.000
_cell.length_b   1.000
_cell.length_c   1.000
_cell.angle_alpha   90.00
_cell.angle_beta   90.00
_cell.angle_gamma   90.00
#
_symmetry.space_group_name_H-M   'P 1'
#
loop_
_entity.id
_entity.type
_entity.pdbx_description
1 polymer ?
#
loop_
_entity_poly.entity_id
_entity_poly.type
_entity_poly.pdbx_seq_one_letter_code
_entity_poly.pdbx_strand_id
1 'polypeptide(L)'
;MQPPDGEEEGQPSAESMRTLAESLGMDWYFLPVVSGQVTDEQGDEFGEILANAEAPIVAYCRTGARCGCLWALSLRHEHSGEHLVESLKLAGYDMPDFFKRLQG
;
A
#
# COMPACT_ATOMS: atom_id res chain seq x y z
N MET A 1 -15.81 -1.02 -13.90
CA MET A 1 -15.96 -0.44 -12.54
C MET A 1 -14.69 0.35 -12.28
N GLN A 2 -14.82 1.67 -12.21
CA GLN A 2 -13.72 2.62 -12.04
C GLN A 2 -13.40 2.78 -10.54
N PRO A 3 -12.13 2.91 -10.13
CA PRO A 3 -11.76 3.32 -8.77
C PRO A 3 -12.13 4.81 -8.55
N PRO A 4 -12.11 5.31 -7.29
CA PRO A 4 -12.63 6.63 -6.96
C PRO A 4 -11.65 7.73 -7.42
N ASP A 5 -11.73 8.13 -8.69
CA ASP A 5 -11.12 9.38 -9.17
C ASP A 5 -11.89 10.56 -8.52
N GLY A 6 -11.23 11.33 -7.64
CA GLY A 6 -11.84 12.52 -7.02
C GLY A 6 -11.29 12.99 -5.67
N GLU A 7 -10.11 12.54 -5.21
CA GLU A 7 -9.54 13.03 -3.93
C GLU A 7 -8.97 14.46 -4.02
N GLU A 8 -8.63 14.99 -5.21
CA GLU A 8 -8.18 16.39 -5.44
C GLU A 8 -8.19 16.78 -6.94
N GLU A 9 -8.41 18.07 -7.27
CA GLU A 9 -8.26 18.58 -8.66
C GLU A 9 -6.78 18.50 -9.10
N GLY A 10 -6.52 17.73 -10.16
CA GLY A 10 -5.19 17.64 -10.79
C GLY A 10 -4.40 16.36 -10.51
N GLN A 11 -4.94 15.39 -9.76
CA GLN A 11 -4.31 14.08 -9.61
C GLN A 11 -4.34 13.31 -10.94
N PRO A 12 -3.21 12.72 -11.40
CA PRO A 12 -3.22 11.84 -12.56
C PRO A 12 -4.15 10.66 -12.31
N SER A 13 -5.02 10.33 -13.28
CA SER A 13 -5.87 9.16 -13.17
C SER A 13 -5.03 7.89 -13.09
N ALA A 14 -5.56 6.85 -12.44
CA ALA A 14 -4.90 5.55 -12.38
C ALA A 14 -4.57 5.01 -13.80
N GLU A 15 -5.42 5.30 -14.77
CA GLU A 15 -5.22 4.95 -16.18
C GLU A 15 -4.04 5.71 -16.82
N SER A 16 -3.88 6.99 -16.52
CA SER A 16 -2.75 7.79 -17.01
C SER A 16 -1.43 7.30 -16.41
N MET A 17 -1.43 6.98 -15.11
CA MET A 17 -0.26 6.43 -14.41
C MET A 17 0.12 5.05 -14.94
N ARG A 18 -0.88 4.19 -15.19
CA ARG A 18 -0.70 2.90 -15.82
C ARG A 18 -0.04 3.04 -17.19
N THR A 19 -0.60 3.89 -18.05
CA THR A 19 -0.09 4.10 -19.42
C THR A 19 1.37 4.55 -19.39
N LEU A 20 1.71 5.47 -18.48
CA LEU A 20 3.09 5.93 -18.31
C LEU A 20 4.01 4.82 -17.81
N ALA A 21 3.61 4.07 -16.77
CA ALA A 21 4.38 2.95 -16.23
C ALA A 21 4.66 1.90 -17.31
N GLU A 22 3.63 1.47 -18.05
CA GLU A 22 3.76 0.51 -19.15
C GLU A 22 4.68 1.05 -20.27
N SER A 23 4.58 2.35 -20.61
CA SER A 23 5.49 2.97 -21.60
C SER A 23 6.96 3.00 -21.18
N LEU A 24 7.22 2.94 -19.86
CA LEU A 24 8.55 2.88 -19.27
C LEU A 24 9.00 1.42 -19.03
N GLY A 25 8.19 0.44 -19.43
CA GLY A 25 8.47 -0.99 -19.24
C GLY A 25 8.28 -1.47 -17.79
N MET A 26 7.51 -0.75 -16.99
CA MET A 26 7.18 -1.13 -15.61
C MET A 26 5.88 -1.91 -15.57
N ASP A 27 5.83 -2.95 -14.74
CA ASP A 27 4.58 -3.62 -14.41
C ASP A 27 3.67 -2.68 -13.60
N TRP A 28 2.36 -2.79 -13.85
CA TRP A 28 1.35 -1.99 -13.17
C TRP A 28 0.38 -2.87 -12.39
N TYR A 29 0.30 -2.62 -11.08
CA TYR A 29 -0.63 -3.27 -10.17
C TYR A 29 -1.59 -2.23 -9.58
N PHE A 30 -2.88 -2.56 -9.56
CA PHE A 30 -3.91 -1.69 -9.01
C PHE A 30 -4.67 -2.38 -7.88
N LEU A 31 -4.42 -1.94 -6.64
CA LEU A 31 -5.08 -2.46 -5.43
C LEU A 31 -5.95 -1.34 -4.79
N PRO A 32 -7.28 -1.35 -4.98
CA PRO A 32 -8.15 -0.31 -4.45
C PRO A 32 -8.30 -0.42 -2.94
N VAL A 33 -7.86 0.60 -2.21
CA VAL A 33 -7.96 0.67 -0.74
C VAL A 33 -8.66 1.94 -0.29
N VAL A 34 -9.74 1.76 0.48
CA VAL A 34 -10.49 2.83 1.13
C VAL A 34 -9.73 3.30 2.37
N SER A 35 -9.61 4.62 2.52
CA SER A 35 -8.93 5.21 3.67
C SER A 35 -9.54 4.76 5.00
N GLY A 36 -8.69 4.29 5.91
CA GLY A 36 -9.12 3.79 7.22
C GLY A 36 -9.77 2.40 7.22
N GLN A 37 -9.88 1.73 6.07
CA GLN A 37 -10.56 0.42 5.92
C GLN A 37 -9.66 -0.63 5.25
N VAL A 38 -8.35 -0.58 5.49
CA VAL A 38 -7.41 -1.59 4.99
C VAL A 38 -7.73 -2.94 5.64
N THR A 39 -7.97 -3.99 4.87
CA THR A 39 -8.27 -5.33 5.42
C THR A 39 -7.04 -6.24 5.44
N ASP A 40 -7.10 -7.34 6.20
CA ASP A 40 -6.02 -8.34 6.23
C ASP A 40 -5.85 -9.01 4.86
N GLU A 41 -6.97 -9.28 4.17
CA GLU A 41 -6.98 -9.90 2.84
C GLU A 41 -6.29 -8.99 1.80
N GLN A 42 -6.48 -7.67 1.90
CA GLN A 42 -5.76 -6.72 1.06
C GLN A 42 -4.26 -6.72 1.38
N GLY A 43 -3.87 -6.95 2.63
CA GLY A 43 -2.48 -7.16 3.02
C GLY A 43 -1.88 -8.42 2.41
N ASP A 44 -2.63 -9.52 2.40
CA ASP A 44 -2.22 -10.77 1.75
C ASP A 44 -2.06 -10.58 0.23
N GLU A 45 -3.06 -9.97 -0.44
CA GLU A 45 -3.01 -9.65 -1.87
C GLU A 45 -1.81 -8.74 -2.20
N PHE A 46 -1.52 -7.75 -1.35
CA PHE A 46 -0.34 -6.90 -1.51
C PHE A 46 0.97 -7.69 -1.38
N GLY A 47 1.04 -8.62 -0.42
CA GLY A 47 2.20 -9.53 -0.26
C GLY A 47 2.42 -10.40 -1.49
N GLU A 48 1.35 -10.95 -2.07
CA GLU A 48 1.41 -11.71 -3.32
C GLU A 48 1.93 -10.86 -4.48
N ILE A 49 1.48 -9.61 -4.60
CA ILE A 49 1.99 -8.68 -5.62
C ILE A 49 3.50 -8.45 -5.43
N LEU A 50 3.95 -8.17 -4.21
CA LEU A 50 5.37 -7.93 -3.92
C LEU A 50 6.24 -9.16 -4.22
N ALA A 51 5.74 -10.37 -3.97
CA ALA A 51 6.47 -11.60 -4.23
C ALA A 51 6.63 -11.92 -5.73
N ASN A 52 5.72 -11.43 -6.58
CA ASN A 52 5.70 -11.72 -8.01
C ASN A 52 6.23 -10.57 -8.89
N ALA A 53 6.29 -9.34 -8.36
CA ALA A 53 6.76 -8.18 -9.11
C ALA A 53 8.29 -8.10 -9.18
N GLU A 54 8.82 -7.60 -10.31
CA GLU A 54 10.25 -7.38 -10.48
C GLU A 54 10.71 -6.15 -9.66
N ALA A 55 11.77 -6.33 -8.86
CA ALA A 55 12.34 -5.24 -8.07
C ALA A 55 13.19 -4.30 -8.95
N PRO A 56 13.24 -2.98 -8.67
CA PRO A 56 12.65 -2.29 -7.52
C PRO A 56 11.16 -1.96 -7.68
N ILE A 57 10.39 -2.11 -6.59
CA ILE A 57 8.94 -1.85 -6.56
C ILE A 57 8.67 -0.50 -5.91
N VAL A 58 7.75 0.29 -6.49
CA VAL A 58 7.23 1.52 -5.91
C VAL A 58 5.72 1.40 -5.72
N ALA A 59 5.28 1.38 -4.47
CA ALA A 59 3.86 1.47 -4.11
C ALA A 59 3.55 2.90 -3.66
N TYR A 60 2.42 3.45 -4.12
CA TYR A 60 2.02 4.81 -3.77
C TYR A 60 0.52 4.94 -3.49
N CYS A 61 0.18 5.89 -2.64
CA CYS A 61 -1.16 6.43 -2.46
C CYS A 61 -1.04 7.92 -2.14
N ARG A 62 -2.14 8.64 -1.87
CA ARG A 62 -2.11 10.09 -1.59
C ARG A 62 -1.03 10.53 -0.59
N THR A 63 -0.86 9.83 0.54
CA THR A 63 0.12 10.16 1.59
C THR A 63 1.11 9.03 1.91
N GLY A 64 1.11 7.95 1.12
CA GLY A 64 1.85 6.71 1.41
C GLY A 64 1.31 5.84 2.58
N ALA A 65 0.47 6.38 3.46
CA ALA A 65 0.00 5.67 4.66
C ALA A 65 -0.71 4.32 4.35
N ARG A 66 -1.52 4.24 3.28
CA ARG A 66 -2.18 2.98 2.88
C ARG A 66 -1.15 1.92 2.47
N CYS A 67 -0.12 2.31 1.72
CA CYS A 67 0.97 1.42 1.33
C CYS A 67 1.74 0.92 2.55
N GLY A 68 2.00 1.78 3.54
CA GLY A 68 2.58 1.38 4.82
C GLY A 68 1.72 0.36 5.56
N CYS A 69 0.41 0.58 5.66
CA CYS A 69 -0.49 -0.38 6.27
C CYS A 69 -0.49 -1.74 5.55
N LEU A 70 -0.59 -1.74 4.22
CA LEU A 70 -0.57 -2.96 3.41
C LEU A 70 0.75 -3.73 3.57
N TRP A 71 1.89 -3.03 3.54
CA TRP A 71 3.20 -3.63 3.77
C TRP A 71 3.33 -4.27 5.15
N ALA A 72 2.81 -3.62 6.19
CA ALA A 72 2.83 -4.20 7.53
C ALA A 72 1.93 -5.43 7.62
N LEU A 73 0.75 -5.39 7.00
CA LEU A 73 -0.16 -6.54 6.98
C LEU A 73 0.38 -7.71 6.16
N SER A 74 1.07 -7.46 5.04
CA SER A 74 1.68 -8.53 4.23
C SER A 74 2.75 -9.31 5.01
N LEU A 75 3.34 -8.69 6.04
CA LEU A 75 4.42 -9.25 6.85
C LEU A 75 3.97 -9.70 8.25
N ARG A 76 2.66 -9.62 8.57
CA ARG A 76 2.12 -9.86 9.91
C ARG A 76 2.32 -11.27 10.45
N HIS A 77 2.49 -12.25 9.57
CA HIS A 77 2.75 -13.64 9.94
C HIS A 77 4.23 -13.96 10.11
N GLU A 78 5.12 -13.09 9.61
CA GLU A 78 6.57 -13.28 9.58
C GLU A 78 7.29 -12.48 10.65
N HIS A 79 6.72 -11.33 11.05
CA HIS A 79 7.32 -10.40 11.99
C HIS A 79 6.38 -10.08 13.16
N SER A 80 6.96 -9.74 14.31
CA SER A 80 6.15 -9.29 15.45
C SER A 80 5.48 -7.95 15.17
N GLY A 81 4.29 -7.74 15.77
CA GLY A 81 3.60 -6.45 15.71
C GLY A 81 4.46 -5.28 16.17
N GLU A 82 5.30 -5.48 17.19
CA GLU A 82 6.25 -4.46 17.66
C GLU A 82 7.26 -4.05 16.58
N HIS A 83 7.84 -5.02 15.88
CA HIS A 83 8.79 -4.77 14.80
C HIS A 83 8.15 -4.02 13.63
N LEU A 84 6.91 -4.37 13.27
CA LEU A 84 6.16 -3.72 12.21
C LEU A 84 5.80 -2.27 12.57
N VAL A 85 5.39 -2.03 13.81
CA VAL A 85 5.12 -0.68 14.34
C VAL A 85 6.38 0.17 14.34
N GLU A 86 7.51 -0.37 14.79
CA GLU A 86 8.80 0.33 14.76
C GLU A 86 9.21 0.71 13.33
N SER A 87 9.09 -0.23 12.39
CA SER A 87 9.40 -0.01 10.97
C SER A 87 8.54 1.11 10.36
N LEU A 88 7.24 1.14 10.66
CA LEU A 88 6.34 2.20 10.19
C LEU A 88 6.69 3.56 10.78
N LYS A 89 7.07 3.62 12.06
CA LYS A 89 7.51 4.87 12.70
C LYS A 89 8.83 5.38 12.09
N LEU A 90 9.78 4.48 11.81
CA LEU A 90 11.03 4.83 11.13
C LEU A 90 10.78 5.36 9.71
N ALA A 91 9.75 4.85 9.03
CA ALA A 91 9.28 5.36 7.75
C ALA A 91 8.51 6.69 7.85
N GLY A 92 8.32 7.24 9.05
CA GLY A 92 7.67 8.54 9.29
C GLY A 92 6.15 8.48 9.44
N TYR A 93 5.56 7.30 9.62
CA TYR A 93 4.12 7.17 9.83
C TYR A 93 3.75 7.19 11.32
N ASP A 94 2.70 7.93 11.66
CA ASP A 94 2.07 7.94 12.99
C ASP A 94 0.60 7.53 12.88
N MET A 95 0.30 6.27 13.22
CA MET A 95 -1.01 5.64 13.00
C MET A 95 -1.42 4.83 14.24
N PRO A 96 -1.74 5.48 15.38
CA PRO A 96 -1.87 4.81 16.67
C PRO A 96 -2.96 3.72 16.72
N ASP A 97 -4.09 3.91 16.03
CA ASP A 97 -5.15 2.90 16.00
C ASP A 97 -4.79 1.69 15.14
N PHE A 98 -4.03 1.90 14.07
CA PHE A 98 -3.48 0.81 13.26
C PHE A 98 -2.37 0.06 14.01
N PHE A 99 -1.54 0.77 14.77
CA PHE A 99 -0.50 0.13 15.59
C PHE A 99 -1.10 -0.80 16.65
N LYS A 100 -2.21 -0.40 17.29
CA LYS A 100 -2.93 -1.30 18.22
C LYS A 100 -3.39 -2.58 17.55
N ARG A 101 -3.86 -2.50 16.30
CA ARG A 101 -4.28 -3.69 15.52
C ARG A 101 -3.12 -4.63 15.23
N LEU A 102 -1.92 -4.11 14.95
CA LEU A 102 -0.73 -4.95 14.69
C LEU A 102 -0.23 -5.66 15.95
N GLN A 103 -0.51 -5.11 17.13
CA GLN A 103 0.01 -5.59 18.42
C GLN A 103 -0.99 -6.44 19.21
N GLY A 104 -2.26 -6.48 18.80
CA GLY A 104 -3.33 -7.27 19.44
C GLY A 104 -3.50 -8.62 18.77
#